data_AF-A0A2N3EK22-F1
#
_entry.id   AF-A0A2N3EK22-F1
#
_cell.length_a   1.000
_cell.length_b   1.000
_cell.length_c   1.000
_cell.angle_alpha   90.00
_cell.angle_beta   90.00
_cell.angle_gamma   90.00
#
_symmetry.space_group_name_H-M   'P 1'
#
loop_
_entity.id
_entity.type
_entity.pdbx_description
1 polymer ?
#
loop_
_entity_poly.entity_id
_entity_poly.type
_entity_poly.pdbx_seq_one_letter_code
_entity_poly.pdbx_strand_id
1 'polypeptide(L)'
;MPILNWLTRDKDIRTAQSVPYRLLEEVPVLSAGDGGAGNMLIQGDNLEALKALLPFYAGRVKCIYIDPPYNTRSAFEHYDDNLEHTQWLAMMWPRLELL
;
A
#
# COMPACT_ATOMS: atom_id res chain seq x y z
N MET A 1 1.79 24.93 -12.09
CA MET A 1 1.41 23.52 -12.39
C MET A 1 -0.07 23.37 -12.10
N PRO A 2 -0.86 22.74 -13.00
CA PRO A 2 -2.26 22.42 -12.69
C PRO A 2 -2.33 21.43 -11.52
N ILE A 3 -3.40 21.51 -10.73
CA ILE A 3 -3.66 20.63 -9.59
C ILE A 3 -4.83 19.70 -9.95
N LEU A 4 -4.65 18.40 -9.78
CA LEU A 4 -5.74 17.43 -9.86
C LEU A 4 -6.57 17.50 -8.56
N ASN A 5 -7.86 17.81 -8.70
CA ASN A 5 -8.82 17.85 -7.59
C ASN A 5 -9.81 16.68 -7.70
N TRP A 6 -10.18 16.10 -6.55
CA TRP A 6 -11.24 15.11 -6.42
C TRP A 6 -12.00 15.35 -5.11
N LEU A 7 -13.19 14.78 -4.98
CA LEU A 7 -14.15 15.15 -3.93
C LEU A 7 -13.61 15.05 -2.51
N THR A 8 -12.79 14.04 -2.23
CA THR A 8 -12.29 13.70 -0.88
C THR A 8 -10.82 14.08 -0.65
N ARG A 9 -10.21 14.83 -1.58
CA ARG A 9 -8.77 15.12 -1.61
C ARG A 9 -8.18 15.53 -0.27
N ASP A 10 -8.76 16.54 0.38
CA ASP A 10 -8.19 17.09 1.62
C ASP A 10 -8.12 16.08 2.77
N LYS A 11 -8.98 15.06 2.76
CA LYS A 11 -8.94 13.94 3.69
C LYS A 11 -7.91 12.91 3.24
N ASP A 12 -7.94 12.54 1.97
CA ASP A 12 -7.14 11.44 1.44
C ASP A 12 -5.64 11.74 1.53
N ILE A 13 -5.23 12.99 1.30
CA ILE A 13 -3.84 13.44 1.43
C ILE A 13 -3.30 13.44 2.87
N ARG A 14 -4.16 13.28 3.86
CA ARG A 14 -3.78 13.18 5.28
C ARG A 14 -3.90 11.76 5.82
N THR A 15 -4.45 10.84 5.02
CA THR A 15 -4.82 9.51 5.49
C THR A 15 -3.58 8.72 5.93
N ALA A 16 -2.46 8.80 5.22
CA ALA A 16 -1.23 8.09 5.60
C ALA A 16 -0.69 8.49 7.00
N GLN A 17 -0.97 9.72 7.44
CA GLN A 17 -0.55 10.24 8.74
C GLN A 17 -1.36 9.61 9.89
N SER A 18 -2.63 9.29 9.65
CA SER A 18 -3.52 8.69 10.65
C SER A 18 -3.50 7.16 10.68
N VAL A 19 -2.83 6.50 9.73
CA VAL A 19 -2.66 5.03 9.73
C VAL A 19 -1.89 4.60 10.99
N PRO A 20 -2.42 3.68 11.81
CA PRO A 20 -1.74 3.21 13.00
C PRO A 20 -0.53 2.35 12.62
N TYR A 21 0.53 2.45 13.40
CA TYR A 21 1.63 1.49 13.34
C TYR A 21 1.15 0.11 13.85
N ARG A 22 1.52 -0.95 13.15
CA ARG A 22 1.29 -2.34 13.54
C ARG A 22 2.62 -3.05 13.70
N LEU A 23 2.74 -3.89 14.72
CA LEU A 23 3.90 -4.77 14.85
C LEU A 23 3.76 -5.92 13.86
N LEU A 24 4.85 -6.27 13.18
CA LEU A 24 4.90 -7.46 12.34
C LEU A 24 5.12 -8.68 13.22
N GLU A 25 4.26 -9.69 13.06
CA GLU A 25 4.37 -10.97 13.73
C GLU A 25 4.90 -12.02 12.74
N GLU A 26 6.00 -12.69 13.11
CA GLU A 26 6.52 -13.78 12.31
C GLU A 26 5.62 -15.02 12.45
N VAL A 27 5.40 -15.73 11.35
CA VAL A 27 4.68 -17.00 11.31
C VAL A 27 5.66 -18.10 10.85
N PRO A 28 6.44 -18.72 11.76
CA PRO A 28 7.57 -19.57 11.38
C PRO A 28 7.19 -20.78 10.51
N VAL A 29 5.95 -21.28 10.67
CA VAL A 29 5.45 -22.42 9.89
C VAL A 29 5.26 -22.11 8.40
N LEU A 30 5.17 -20.83 8.03
CA LEU A 30 5.08 -20.37 6.63
C LEU A 30 6.42 -19.90 6.05
N SER A 31 7.47 -19.84 6.87
CA SER A 31 8.81 -19.44 6.44
C SER A 31 9.46 -20.55 5.60
N ALA A 32 10.17 -20.14 4.53
CA ALA A 32 10.87 -21.06 3.65
C ALA A 32 12.20 -20.46 3.16
N GLY A 33 13.18 -21.31 2.89
CA GLY A 33 14.50 -20.90 2.40
C GLY A 33 15.47 -20.50 3.52
N ASP A 34 16.43 -19.64 3.18
CA ASP A 34 17.46 -19.15 4.11
C ASP A 34 16.93 -17.97 4.96
N GLY A 35 16.80 -18.19 6.27
CA GLY A 35 16.38 -17.15 7.22
C GLY A 35 17.36 -15.99 7.37
N GLY A 36 18.62 -16.15 6.95
CA GLY A 36 19.63 -15.09 6.94
C GLY A 36 19.53 -14.14 5.74
N ALA A 37 18.72 -14.48 4.73
CA ALA A 37 18.63 -13.69 3.49
C ALA A 37 17.93 -12.33 3.65
N GLY A 38 17.17 -12.12 4.74
CA GLY A 38 16.46 -10.87 5.03
C GLY A 38 15.25 -10.60 4.10
N ASN A 39 14.81 -11.60 3.33
CA ASN A 39 13.59 -11.51 2.52
C ASN A 39 12.35 -11.65 3.38
N MET A 40 11.28 -10.93 3.04
CA MET A 40 10.02 -10.94 3.80
C MET A 40 8.82 -11.07 2.86
N LEU A 41 7.84 -11.87 3.27
CA LEU A 41 6.49 -11.87 2.74
C LEU A 41 5.54 -11.42 3.85
N ILE A 42 4.81 -10.33 3.62
CA ILE A 42 3.92 -9.73 4.63
C ILE A 42 2.47 -9.92 4.15
N GLN A 43 1.64 -10.52 4.99
CA GLN A 43 0.21 -10.66 4.75
C GLN A 43 -0.56 -9.57 5.51
N GLY A 44 -1.42 -8.83 4.80
CA GLY A 44 -2.27 -7.79 5.39
C GLY A 44 -2.66 -6.71 4.38
N ASP A 45 -3.33 -5.65 4.85
CA ASP A 45 -3.50 -4.45 4.04
C ASP A 45 -2.15 -3.76 3.85
N ASN A 46 -1.79 -3.48 2.59
CA ASN A 46 -0.48 -2.91 2.26
C ASN A 46 -0.25 -1.52 2.87
N LEU A 47 -1.29 -0.74 3.19
CA LEU A 47 -1.15 0.55 3.83
C LEU A 47 -0.65 0.40 5.28
N GLU A 48 -1.20 -0.56 6.02
CA GLU A 48 -0.72 -0.89 7.37
C GLU A 48 0.67 -1.54 7.35
N ALA A 49 0.93 -2.42 6.36
CA ALA A 49 2.24 -3.04 6.17
C ALA A 49 3.34 -2.02 5.87
N LEU A 50 3.09 -1.06 4.96
CA LEU A 50 4.02 0.03 4.66
C LEU A 50 4.28 0.88 5.91
N LYS A 51 3.24 1.18 6.69
CA LYS A 51 3.39 1.91 7.96
C LYS A 51 4.28 1.18 8.97
N ALA A 52 4.16 -0.14 9.05
CA ALA A 52 5.00 -0.98 9.91
C ALA A 52 6.47 -1.01 9.48
N LEU A 53 6.74 -0.91 8.18
CA LEU A 53 8.11 -0.95 7.63
C LEU A 53 8.87 0.38 7.76
N LEU A 54 8.17 1.51 7.87
CA LEU A 54 8.78 2.85 7.90
C LEU A 54 9.98 3.00 8.85
N PRO A 55 9.93 2.56 10.13
CA PRO A 55 11.05 2.77 11.05
C PRO A 55 12.36 2.09 10.63
N PHE A 56 12.27 1.05 9.80
CA PHE A 56 13.40 0.19 9.44
C PHE A 56 13.89 0.44 8.01
N TYR A 57 12.97 0.76 7.09
CA TYR A 57 13.24 0.78 5.64
C TYR A 57 13.06 2.14 4.97
N ALA A 58 12.61 3.19 5.67
CA ALA A 58 12.48 4.53 5.09
C ALA A 58 13.80 5.02 4.47
N GLY A 59 13.74 5.45 3.20
CA GLY A 59 14.91 5.90 2.44
C GLY A 59 15.89 4.79 2.03
N ARG A 60 15.55 3.51 2.24
CA ARG A 60 16.44 2.36 1.94
C ARG A 60 15.98 1.52 0.75
N VAL A 61 14.74 1.69 0.29
CA VAL A 61 14.19 0.91 -0.82
C VAL A 61 14.69 1.47 -2.15
N LYS A 62 15.42 0.64 -2.91
CA LYS A 62 16.01 1.03 -4.19
C LYS A 62 14.99 1.10 -5.33
N CYS A 63 14.02 0.19 -5.31
CA CYS A 63 13.04 0.03 -6.38
C CYS A 63 11.75 -0.51 -5.78
N ILE A 64 10.64 0.07 -6.23
CA ILE A 64 9.29 -0.34 -5.87
C ILE A 64 8.58 -0.70 -7.16
N TYR A 65 7.98 -1.88 -7.19
CA TYR A 65 7.15 -2.36 -8.29
C TYR A 65 5.78 -2.72 -7.71
N ILE A 66 4.73 -2.14 -8.30
CA ILE A 66 3.35 -2.39 -7.91
C ILE A 66 2.49 -2.60 -9.14
N ASP A 67 1.51 -3.48 -9.01
CA ASP A 67 0.49 -3.77 -10.00
C ASP A 67 -0.90 -3.50 -9.38
N PRO A 68 -1.29 -2.23 -9.19
CA PRO A 68 -2.55 -1.89 -8.53
C PRO A 68 -3.75 -2.17 -9.46
N PRO A 69 -4.99 -2.22 -8.94
CA PRO A 69 -6.20 -2.25 -9.76
C PRO A 69 -6.19 -1.16 -10.83
N TYR A 70 -6.41 -1.51 -12.10
CA TYR A 70 -6.27 -0.59 -13.22
C TYR A 70 -7.46 0.35 -13.42
N ASN A 71 -8.60 0.01 -12.82
CA ASN A 71 -9.89 0.64 -12.98
C ASN A 71 -10.40 0.63 -14.44
N THR A 72 -10.28 -0.51 -15.13
CA THR A 72 -10.65 -0.68 -16.55
C THR A 72 -12.13 -0.93 -16.79
N ARG A 73 -12.94 -1.04 -15.72
CA ARG A 73 -14.35 -1.46 -15.76
C ARG A 73 -14.55 -2.91 -16.24
N SER A 74 -13.49 -3.71 -16.19
CA SER A 74 -13.55 -5.15 -16.50
C SER A 74 -13.82 -5.92 -15.21
N ALA A 75 -14.64 -6.97 -15.24
CA ALA A 75 -14.80 -7.82 -14.06
C ALA A 75 -13.54 -8.69 -13.88
N PHE A 76 -12.64 -8.31 -12.97
CA PHE A 76 -11.59 -9.20 -12.47
C PHE A 76 -12.12 -9.97 -11.26
N GLU A 77 -11.74 -11.25 -11.11
CA GLU A 77 -12.24 -12.11 -10.01
C GLU A 77 -11.76 -11.68 -8.62
N HIS A 78 -10.71 -10.85 -8.53
CA HIS A 78 -9.98 -10.62 -7.28
C HIS A 78 -10.13 -9.22 -6.68
N TYR A 79 -10.70 -8.26 -7.42
CA TYR A 79 -10.97 -6.91 -6.92
C TYR A 79 -12.03 -6.19 -7.77
N ASP A 80 -12.72 -5.21 -7.17
CA ASP A 80 -13.66 -4.35 -7.89
C ASP A 80 -12.87 -3.35 -8.75
N ASP A 81 -12.86 -3.59 -10.06
CA ASP A 81 -12.17 -2.78 -11.05
C ASP A 81 -13.08 -1.74 -11.71
N ASN A 82 -14.22 -1.44 -11.08
CA ASN A 82 -15.18 -0.43 -11.49
C ASN A 82 -15.39 0.63 -10.39
N LEU A 83 -14.30 1.14 -9.84
CA LEU A 83 -14.33 2.21 -8.84
C LEU A 83 -14.48 3.57 -9.51
N GLU A 84 -15.29 4.45 -8.90
CA GLU A 84 -15.28 5.86 -9.30
C GLU A 84 -13.88 6.44 -9.11
N HIS A 85 -13.43 7.33 -10.01
CA HIS A 85 -12.06 7.86 -9.97
C HIS A 85 -11.70 8.49 -8.61
N THR A 86 -12.68 9.11 -7.94
CA THR A 86 -12.53 9.65 -6.58
C THR A 86 -12.17 8.55 -5.58
N GLN A 87 -12.85 7.40 -5.63
CA GLN A 87 -12.62 6.29 -4.71
C GLN A 87 -11.28 5.61 -5.00
N TRP A 88 -10.92 5.43 -6.27
CA TRP A 88 -9.62 4.91 -6.66
C TRP A 88 -8.48 5.81 -6.18
N LEU A 89 -8.60 7.14 -6.36
CA LEU A 89 -7.64 8.11 -5.85
C LEU A 89 -7.56 8.12 -4.32
N ALA A 90 -8.71 8.05 -3.63
CA ALA A 90 -8.77 7.95 -2.18
C ALA A 90 -8.08 6.70 -1.64
N MET A 91 -8.16 5.58 -2.38
CA MET A 91 -7.52 4.32 -2.04
C MET A 91 -6.01 4.35 -2.34
N MET A 92 -5.60 4.86 -3.50
CA MET A 92 -4.20 4.82 -3.95
C MET A 92 -3.32 5.88 -3.30
N TRP A 93 -3.82 7.11 -3.09
CA TRP A 93 -3.01 8.22 -2.60
C TRP A 93 -2.22 7.91 -1.31
N PRO A 94 -2.85 7.46 -0.21
CA PRO A 94 -2.11 7.22 1.03
C PRO A 94 -1.09 6.08 0.93
N ARG A 95 -1.27 5.14 -0.01
CA ARG A 95 -0.32 4.05 -0.25
C ARG A 95 0.92 4.60 -0.94
N LEU A 96 0.73 5.39 -2.00
CA LEU A 96 1.82 6.01 -2.76
C LEU A 96 2.61 7.03 -1.93
N GLU A 97 1.99 7.69 -0.96
CA GLU A 97 2.68 8.59 -0.03
C GLU A 97 3.67 7.86 0.90
N LEU A 98 3.45 6.57 1.16
CA LEU A 98 4.31 5.75 2.03
C LEU A 98 5.39 4.95 1.28
N LEU A 99 5.38 4.97 -0.06
CA LEU A 99 6.39 4.33 -0.90
C LEU A 99 7.68 5.17 -0.93
#